data_AF-A0A9P0FF18-F1
#
_entry.id   AF-A0A9P0FF18-F1
#
_cell.length_a   1.000
_cell.length_b   1.000
_cell.length_c   1.000
_cell.angle_alpha   90.00
_cell.angle_beta   90.00
_cell.angle_gamma   90.00
#
_symmetry.space_group_name_H-M   'P 1'
#
loop_
_entity.id
_entity.type
_entity.pdbx_description
1 polymer ?
#
loop_
_entity_poly.entity_id
_entity_poly.type
_entity_poly.pdbx_seq_one_letter_code
_entity_poly.pdbx_strand_id
1 'polypeptide(L)'
;MASPSTVDNSTYMKTVPKDGVSLEGGIVSVSADGNTTTSTLVFTPSSADHGLILTCKASNQRIPFSEQQSTWMLRVLYPPKVTLSLGHGLDAQDIKEGADVYFECHLIANPWLIHF
;
A
#
# COMPACT_ATOMS: atom_id res chain seq x y z
N MET A 1 -47.40 -10.86 -11.37
CA MET A 1 -47.32 -10.36 -9.99
C MET A 1 -46.34 -11.23 -9.24
N ALA A 2 -45.28 -10.61 -8.68
CA ALA A 2 -44.25 -11.11 -7.74
C ALA A 2 -43.41 -12.33 -8.22
N SER A 3 -42.07 -12.34 -8.21
CA SER A 3 -41.10 -11.59 -7.40
C SER A 3 -39.73 -11.40 -8.10
N PRO A 4 -38.97 -10.34 -7.76
CA PRO A 4 -37.61 -10.08 -8.23
C PRO A 4 -36.59 -10.74 -7.27
N SER A 5 -35.65 -11.55 -7.78
CA SER A 5 -34.56 -12.08 -6.95
C SER A 5 -33.27 -12.33 -7.75
N THR A 6 -32.30 -11.45 -7.47
CA THR A 6 -30.84 -11.65 -7.42
C THR A 6 -30.11 -11.92 -8.74
N VAL A 7 -29.82 -10.84 -9.46
CA VAL A 7 -28.55 -10.68 -10.20
C VAL A 7 -27.39 -11.10 -9.30
N ASP A 8 -26.50 -11.95 -9.81
CA ASP A 8 -25.69 -12.89 -9.03
C ASP A 8 -24.62 -12.22 -8.14
N ASN A 9 -24.83 -12.33 -6.83
CA ASN A 9 -23.95 -11.84 -5.76
C ASN A 9 -22.67 -12.70 -5.60
N SER A 10 -22.25 -13.43 -6.64
CA SER A 10 -21.29 -14.53 -6.54
C SER A 10 -19.82 -14.12 -6.71
N THR A 11 -19.53 -12.97 -7.33
CA THR A 11 -18.14 -12.50 -7.55
C THR A 11 -17.72 -11.51 -6.46
N TYR A 12 -16.96 -11.97 -5.48
CA TYR A 12 -16.37 -11.14 -4.44
C TYR A 12 -15.05 -10.56 -4.94
N MET A 13 -15.02 -9.26 -5.25
CA MET A 13 -13.77 -8.54 -5.47
C MET A 13 -13.33 -7.86 -4.17
N LYS A 14 -12.14 -8.19 -3.68
CA LYS A 14 -11.52 -7.56 -2.51
C LYS A 14 -10.16 -6.99 -2.88
N THR A 15 -9.95 -5.73 -2.56
CA THR A 15 -8.60 -5.18 -2.51
C THR A 15 -8.02 -5.42 -1.12
N VAL A 16 -6.94 -6.19 -1.02
CA VAL A 16 -6.13 -6.39 0.19
C VAL A 16 -4.91 -5.47 0.10
N PRO A 17 -4.80 -4.47 0.98
CA PRO A 17 -3.64 -3.61 1.07
C PRO A 17 -2.54 -4.12 2.03
N LYS A 18 -1.40 -3.42 1.94
CA LYS A 18 -0.18 -3.42 2.79
C LYS A 18 0.10 -4.70 3.56
N ASP A 19 1.01 -5.54 3.07
CA ASP A 19 1.57 -6.68 3.82
C ASP A 19 0.53 -7.62 4.48
N GLY A 20 -0.66 -7.72 3.89
CA GLY A 20 -1.77 -8.55 4.39
C GLY A 20 -2.78 -7.82 5.29
N VAL A 21 -2.62 -6.53 5.55
CA VAL A 21 -3.55 -5.71 6.34
C VAL A 21 -4.72 -5.27 5.46
N SER A 22 -5.90 -5.84 5.71
CA SER A 22 -7.14 -5.42 5.04
C SER A 22 -7.48 -3.97 5.38
N LEU A 23 -7.50 -3.05 4.41
CA LEU A 23 -8.21 -1.77 4.59
C LEU A 23 -9.69 -2.09 4.41
N GLU A 24 -10.46 -1.82 5.45
CA GLU A 24 -11.92 -1.89 5.41
C GLU A 24 -12.45 -0.69 4.62
N GLY A 25 -13.50 -0.87 3.80
CA GLY A 25 -14.21 0.24 3.14
C GLY A 25 -14.07 0.37 1.63
N GLY A 26 -13.72 -0.71 0.92
CA GLY A 26 -13.87 -0.74 -0.54
C GLY A 26 -15.34 -0.60 -0.95
N ILE A 27 -15.63 0.24 -1.95
CA ILE A 27 -16.96 0.40 -2.52
C ILE A 27 -17.15 -0.70 -3.56
N VAL A 28 -18.20 -1.50 -3.43
CA VAL A 28 -18.55 -2.55 -4.40
C VAL A 28 -19.79 -2.12 -5.19
N SER A 29 -19.71 -2.18 -6.51
CA SER A 29 -20.83 -1.94 -7.41
C SER A 29 -20.99 -3.08 -8.40
N VAL A 30 -22.23 -3.37 -8.78
CA VAL A 30 -22.58 -4.37 -9.79
C VAL A 30 -23.20 -3.66 -10.98
N SER A 31 -22.86 -4.09 -12.20
CA SER A 31 -23.43 -3.56 -13.44
C SER A 31 -24.92 -3.85 -13.52
N ALA A 32 -25.66 -3.05 -14.31
CA ALA A 32 -27.11 -3.17 -14.43
C ALA A 32 -27.57 -4.54 -14.98
N ASP A 33 -26.74 -5.16 -15.83
CA ASP A 33 -26.96 -6.51 -16.37
C ASP A 33 -26.51 -7.62 -15.41
N GLY A 34 -25.80 -7.27 -14.34
CA GLY A 34 -25.38 -8.21 -13.30
C GLY A 34 -24.13 -9.02 -13.55
N ASN A 35 -23.47 -8.84 -14.70
CA ASN A 35 -22.35 -9.67 -15.10
C ASN A 35 -20.99 -9.16 -14.61
N THR A 36 -20.91 -7.88 -14.22
CA THR A 36 -19.66 -7.24 -13.81
C THR A 36 -19.79 -6.73 -12.38
N THR A 37 -18.90 -7.20 -11.52
CA THR A 37 -18.67 -6.60 -10.20
C THR A 37 -17.44 -5.71 -10.28
N THR A 38 -17.44 -4.58 -9.58
CA THR A 38 -16.29 -3.67 -9.49
C THR A 38 -16.07 -3.33 -8.01
N SER A 39 -14.84 -3.51 -7.53
CA SER A 39 -14.40 -3.07 -6.20
C SER A 39 -13.47 -1.88 -6.36
N THR A 40 -13.80 -0.76 -5.73
CA THR A 40 -13.01 0.47 -5.72
C THR A 40 -12.49 0.74 -4.32
N LEU A 41 -11.17 0.77 -4.16
CA LEU A 41 -10.51 1.17 -2.92
C LEU A 41 -10.05 2.63 -3.03
N VAL A 42 -10.48 3.46 -2.09
CA VAL A 42 -9.99 4.84 -1.94
C VAL A 42 -9.14 4.91 -0.68
N PHE A 43 -7.87 5.33 -0.82
CA PHE A 43 -6.97 5.51 0.31
C PHE A 43 -5.96 6.62 0.02
N THR A 44 -5.45 7.25 1.08
CA THR A 44 -4.40 8.27 0.98
C THR A 44 -3.05 7.62 1.30
N PRO A 45 -2.15 7.43 0.32
CA PRO A 45 -0.85 6.82 0.57
C PRO A 45 0.10 7.74 1.34
N SER A 46 1.00 7.14 2.12
CA SER A 46 2.12 7.81 2.80
C SER A 46 3.47 7.34 2.23
N SER A 47 4.57 8.03 2.57
CA SER A 47 5.92 7.61 2.13
C SER A 47 6.28 6.19 2.60
N ALA A 48 5.73 5.72 3.72
CA ALA A 48 5.95 4.37 4.23
C ALA A 48 5.29 3.29 3.36
N ASP A 49 4.38 3.68 2.46
CA ASP A 49 3.66 2.76 1.58
C ASP A 49 4.39 2.51 0.26
N HIS A 50 5.47 3.25 0.00
CA HIS A 50 6.28 3.05 -1.18
C HIS A 50 6.93 1.66 -1.16
N GLY A 51 6.78 0.91 -2.24
CA GLY A 51 7.31 -0.46 -2.35
C GLY A 51 6.40 -1.54 -1.75
N LEU A 52 5.35 -1.18 -1.02
CA LEU A 52 4.37 -2.16 -0.52
C LEU A 52 3.53 -2.74 -1.66
N ILE A 53 3.01 -3.95 -1.45
CA ILE A 53 2.19 -4.67 -2.43
C ILE A 53 0.70 -4.41 -2.17
N LEU A 54 -0.01 -4.02 -3.23
CA LEU A 54 -1.46 -3.98 -3.29
C LEU A 54 -1.96 -5.20 -4.06
N THR A 55 -2.93 -5.93 -3.51
CA THR A 55 -3.52 -7.11 -4.17
C THR A 55 -5.01 -6.88 -4.39
N CYS A 56 -5.51 -7.10 -5.60
CA CYS A 56 -6.93 -7.28 -5.87
C CYS A 56 -7.21 -8.76 -6.09
N LYS A 57 -8.13 -9.32 -5.31
CA LYS A 57 -8.58 -10.70 -5.41
C LYS A 57 -10.02 -10.74 -5.86
N ALA A 58 -10.35 -11.61 -6.80
CA ALA A 58 -11.70 -11.92 -7.22
C ALA A 58 -11.97 -13.42 -7.01
N SER A 59 -13.11 -13.78 -6.44
CA SER A 59 -13.53 -15.18 -6.34
C SER A 59 -15.01 -15.35 -6.60
N ASN A 60 -15.38 -16.46 -7.24
CA ASN A 60 -16.76 -16.84 -7.47
C ASN A 60 -17.15 -18.06 -6.63
N GLN A 61 -18.02 -17.89 -5.63
CA GLN A 61 -18.38 -18.99 -4.71
C GLN A 61 -19.10 -20.17 -5.38
N ARG A 62 -19.67 -19.98 -6.58
CA ARG A 62 -20.34 -21.04 -7.35
C ARG A 62 -19.38 -21.88 -8.19
N ILE A 63 -18.15 -21.40 -8.39
CA ILE A 63 -17.14 -22.07 -9.21
C ILE A 63 -15.97 -22.44 -8.28
N PRO A 64 -15.76 -23.74 -7.99
CA PRO A 64 -14.61 -24.18 -7.22
C PRO A 64 -13.30 -23.69 -7.83
N PHE A 65 -12.36 -23.27 -6.99
CA PHE A 65 -11.03 -22.80 -7.42
C PHE A 65 -11.04 -21.59 -8.38
N SER A 66 -12.07 -20.75 -8.31
CA SER A 66 -12.22 -19.54 -9.13
C SER A 66 -11.43 -18.31 -8.63
N GLU A 67 -10.61 -18.46 -7.60
CA GLU A 67 -9.81 -17.34 -7.08
C GLU A 67 -8.82 -16.87 -8.15
N GLN A 68 -8.88 -15.59 -8.47
CA GLN A 68 -7.95 -14.89 -9.34
C GLN A 68 -7.42 -13.68 -8.58
N GLN A 69 -6.16 -13.33 -8.81
CA GLN A 69 -5.55 -12.18 -8.17
C GLN A 69 -4.66 -11.38 -9.13
N SER A 70 -4.63 -10.08 -8.92
CA SER A 70 -3.71 -9.15 -9.56
C SER A 70 -3.00 -8.34 -8.49
N THR A 71 -1.71 -8.10 -8.68
CA THR A 71 -0.86 -7.41 -7.69
C THR A 71 -0.13 -6.24 -8.33
N TRP A 72 0.06 -5.19 -7.54
CA TRP A 72 0.80 -4.00 -7.93
C TRP A 72 1.75 -3.58 -6.82
N MET A 73 2.99 -3.26 -7.15
CA MET A 73 3.91 -2.59 -6.23
C MET A 73 3.61 -1.09 -6.23
N LEU A 74 3.33 -0.53 -5.07
CA LEU A 74 2.95 0.87 -4.94
C LEU A 74 4.15 1.79 -5.19
N ARG A 75 4.03 2.65 -6.21
CA ARG A 75 4.99 3.71 -6.49
C ARG A 75 4.49 5.05 -5.95
N VAL A 76 4.66 5.25 -4.65
CA VAL A 76 4.28 6.51 -3.97
C VAL A 76 5.39 7.54 -4.12
N LEU A 77 5.08 8.72 -4.66
CA LEU A 77 6.01 9.85 -4.74
C LEU A 77 5.95 10.66 -3.45
N TYR A 78 7.10 11.05 -2.92
CA TYR A 78 7.20 11.82 -1.67
C TYR A 78 8.47 12.67 -1.64
N PRO A 79 8.42 13.86 -0.99
CA PRO A 79 9.59 14.73 -0.87
C PRO A 79 10.68 14.07 0.00
N PRO A 80 11.95 14.49 -0.16
CA PRO A 80 13.04 14.00 0.68
C PRO A 80 12.76 14.21 2.17
N LYS A 81 12.98 13.17 2.96
CA LYS A 81 13.04 13.24 4.42
C LYS A 81 14.48 13.04 4.85
N VAL A 82 14.98 13.98 5.65
CA VAL A 82 16.36 14.03 6.11
C VAL A 82 16.39 13.75 7.60
N THR A 83 17.29 12.86 7.99
CA THR A 83 17.56 12.51 9.39
C THR A 83 19.05 12.60 9.63
N LEU A 84 19.44 13.33 10.68
CA LEU A 84 20.82 13.40 11.14
C LEU A 84 20.98 12.48 12.34
N SER A 85 21.99 11.64 12.28
CA SER A 85 22.41 10.74 13.37
C SER A 85 23.87 11.03 13.68
N LEU A 86 24.26 10.76 14.94
CA LEU A 86 25.67 10.78 15.28
C LEU A 86 26.40 9.70 14.48
N GLY A 87 27.58 10.01 13.98
CA GLY A 87 28.35 9.11 13.13
C GLY A 87 28.57 7.73 13.74
N HIS A 88 28.62 6.70 12.90
CA HIS A 88 28.73 5.33 13.36
C HIS A 88 29.96 5.13 14.26
N GLY A 89 29.73 4.55 15.45
CA GLY A 89 30.77 4.30 16.45
C GLY A 89 30.99 5.43 17.45
N LEU A 90 30.28 6.55 17.34
CA LEU A 90 30.22 7.57 18.39
C LEU A 90 29.07 7.26 19.35
N ASP A 91 29.35 7.25 20.65
CA ASP A 91 28.34 7.20 21.71
C ASP A 91 28.07 8.62 22.21
N ALA A 92 26.82 9.08 22.09
CA ALA A 92 26.39 10.40 22.55
C ALA A 92 26.66 10.63 24.04
N GLN A 93 26.75 9.58 24.85
CA GLN A 93 27.00 9.67 26.29
C GLN A 93 28.49 9.74 26.67
N ASP A 94 29.42 9.44 25.76
CA ASP A 94 30.87 9.43 26.02
C ASP A 94 31.66 10.49 25.21
N ILE A 95 30.95 11.48 24.67
CA ILE A 95 31.57 12.64 24.00
C ILE A 95 32.21 13.54 25.07
N LYS A 96 33.48 13.89 24.87
CA LYS A 96 34.27 14.76 25.77
C LYS A 96 34.64 16.07 25.10
N GLU A 97 34.92 17.10 25.90
CA GLU A 97 35.40 18.39 25.39
C GLU A 97 36.70 18.23 24.58
N GLY A 98 36.78 18.95 23.46
CA GLY A 98 37.91 18.88 22.54
C GLY A 98 37.89 17.67 21.59
N ALA A 99 36.85 16.82 21.64
CA ALA A 99 36.67 15.73 20.68
C ALA A 99 35.99 16.20 19.39
N ASP A 100 36.45 15.68 18.26
CA ASP A 100 35.79 15.85 16.97
C ASP A 100 34.58 14.91 16.87
N VAL A 101 33.46 15.45 16.43
CA VAL A 101 32.24 14.69 16.14
C VAL A 101 31.80 14.93 14.71
N TYR A 102 31.15 13.93 14.13
CA TYR A 102 30.55 14.03 12.81
C TYR A 102 29.15 13.42 12.85
N PHE A 103 28.33 13.85 11.91
CA PHE A 103 26.95 13.39 11.77
C PHE A 103 26.79 12.71 10.42
N GLU A 104 26.06 11.61 10.42
CA GLU A 104 25.60 10.95 9.22
C GLU A 104 24.25 11.53 8.78
N CYS A 105 24.12 11.76 7.48
CA CYS A 105 22.91 12.23 6.86
C CYS A 105 22.20 11.06 6.18
N HIS A 106 21.08 10.64 6.75
CA HIS A 106 20.21 9.63 6.16
C HIS A 106 19.07 10.33 5.40
N LEU A 107 18.99 10.05 4.10
CA LEU A 107 18.01 10.65 3.20
C LEU A 107 17.16 9.57 2.54
N ILE A 108 15.84 9.73 2.61
CA ILE A 108 14.87 8.89 1.90
C ILE A 108 14.02 9.78 0.99
N ALA A 109 13.88 9.41 -0.28
CA ALA A 109 13.11 10.18 -1.27
C ALA A 109 12.63 9.27 -2.40
N ASN A 110 11.50 9.62 -3.02
CA ASN A 110 11.11 9.04 -4.30
C ASN A 110 10.49 10.11 -5.23
N PRO A 111 11.16 10.45 -6.35
CA PRO A 111 12.42 9.86 -6.85
C PRO A 111 13.64 10.21 -5.98
N TRP A 112 14.71 9.45 -6.13
CA TRP A 112 16.00 9.75 -5.52
C TRP A 112 16.51 11.12 -5.98
N LEU A 113 17.19 11.83 -5.08
CA LEU A 113 17.85 13.09 -5.41
C LEU A 113 18.98 12.82 -6.40
N ILE A 114 18.79 13.27 -7.64
CA ILE A 114 19.84 13.41 -8.62
C ILE A 114 20.31 14.86 -8.57
N HIS A 115 21.55 15.06 -8.13
CA HIS A 115 22.22 16.35 -8.23
C HIS A 115 22.74 16.49 -9.67
N PHE A 116 22.35 17.55 -10.36
CA PHE A 116 23.00 18.00 -11.58
C PHE A 116 24.17 18.92 -11.23
#